data_AF-A0A954SMR4-F1
#
_entry.id   AF-A0A954SMR4-F1
#
_cell.length_a   1.000
_cell.length_b   1.000
_cell.length_c   1.000
_cell.angle_alpha   90.00
_cell.angle_beta   90.00
_cell.angle_gamma   90.00
#
_symmetry.space_group_name_H-M   'P 1'
#
loop_
_entity.id
_entity.type
_entity.pdbx_description
1 polymer ?
#
loop_
_entity_poly.entity_id
_entity_poly.type
_entity_poly.pdbx_seq_one_letter_code
_entity_poly.pdbx_strand_id
1 'polypeptide(L)'
;VWSVLSFVLLLAGIGALAWYYAVLKHRESQTEPHAFPASDPLLSVQPTPSMQATHKYFWVVVALWVVQVGLGAVTAHYGVEGEQFYGIPLAEWLPYSVTRTWHVQLGIFWIATAWLATGLYIAPAVSGHEPRWQRAGVNFLFVCLLIIVIGSCFGTWYGTRQEMGLEANFWFGHQGYEYV
;
A
#
# COMPACT_ATOMS: atom_id res chain seq x y z
N VAL A 1 1.19 36.69 -1.06
CA VAL A 1 2.43 36.69 -1.89
C VAL A 1 2.85 35.26 -2.25
N TRP A 2 3.20 34.40 -1.29
CA TRP A 2 3.65 33.03 -1.56
C TRP A 2 2.66 32.15 -2.33
N SER A 3 1.35 32.24 -2.09
CA SER A 3 0.33 31.49 -2.86
C SER A 3 0.26 31.90 -4.34
N VAL A 4 0.52 33.18 -4.65
CA VAL A 4 0.55 33.65 -6.04
C VAL A 4 1.85 33.20 -6.70
N LEU A 5 2.96 33.29 -5.98
CA LEU A 5 4.27 32.85 -6.46
C LEU A 5 4.27 31.34 -6.76
N SER A 6 3.66 30.50 -5.92
CA SER A 6 3.59 29.05 -6.16
C SER A 6 2.80 28.72 -7.44
N PHE A 7 1.69 29.41 -7.69
CA PHE A 7 0.90 29.23 -8.91
C PHE A 7 1.69 29.64 -10.16
N VAL A 8 2.38 30.78 -10.12
CA VAL A 8 3.21 31.25 -11.24
C VAL A 8 4.36 30.27 -11.52
N LEU A 9 5.05 29.81 -10.47
CA LEU A 9 6.13 28.82 -10.61
C LEU A 9 5.62 27.48 -11.14
N LEU A 10 4.43 27.03 -10.71
CA LEU A 10 3.80 25.82 -11.23
C LEU A 10 3.55 25.93 -12.73
N LEU A 11 2.90 27.01 -13.18
CA LEU A 11 2.62 27.22 -14.61
C LEU A 11 3.90 27.36 -15.44
N ALA A 12 4.89 28.10 -14.93
CA ALA A 12 6.19 28.23 -15.57
C ALA A 12 6.90 26.86 -15.68
N GLY A 13 6.86 26.04 -14.63
CA GLY A 13 7.42 24.70 -14.62
C GLY A 13 6.73 23.76 -15.61
N ILE A 14 5.39 23.77 -15.68
CA ILE A 14 4.62 22.99 -16.66
C ILE A 14 4.98 23.42 -18.08
N GLY A 15 5.02 24.73 -18.35
CA GLY A 15 5.38 25.27 -19.65
C GLY A 15 6.81 24.90 -20.07
N ALA A 16 7.77 25.02 -19.15
CA ALA A 16 9.16 24.65 -19.39
C ALA A 16 9.32 23.14 -19.66
N LEU A 17 8.63 22.28 -18.90
CA LEU A 17 8.66 20.84 -19.11
C LEU A 17 8.04 20.45 -20.45
N ALA A 18 6.89 21.04 -20.80
CA ALA A 18 6.23 20.81 -22.08
C ALA A 18 7.10 21.26 -23.26
N TRP A 19 7.72 22.44 -23.17
CA TRP A 19 8.68 22.94 -24.16
C TRP A 19 9.89 22.01 -24.30
N TYR A 20 10.51 21.63 -23.17
CA TYR A 20 11.64 20.72 -23.15
C TYR A 20 11.32 19.38 -23.81
N TYR A 21 10.18 18.79 -23.46
CA TYR A 21 9.73 17.51 -24.04
C TYR A 21 9.42 17.63 -25.53
N ALA A 22 8.79 18.72 -25.98
CA ALA A 22 8.53 18.97 -27.39
C ALA A 22 9.83 19.07 -28.20
N VAL A 23 10.84 19.76 -27.69
CA VAL A 23 12.15 19.88 -28.34
C VAL A 23 12.89 18.54 -28.38
N LEU A 24 12.89 17.76 -27.30
CA LEU A 24 13.54 16.43 -27.27
C LEU A 24 12.83 15.42 -28.17
N LYS A 25 11.50 15.32 -28.10
CA LYS A 25 10.72 14.37 -28.90
C LYS A 25 10.83 14.65 -30.39
N HIS A 26 10.99 15.91 -30.79
CA HIS A 26 11.27 16.27 -32.17
C HIS A 26 12.62 15.69 -32.66
N ARG A 27 13.62 15.56 -31.76
CA ARG A 27 14.91 14.92 -32.06
C ARG A 27 14.83 13.39 -32.11
N GLU A 28 14.04 12.75 -31.24
CA GLU A 28 13.89 11.28 -31.19
C GLU A 28 13.03 10.71 -32.33
N SER A 29 12.13 11.52 -32.92
CA SER A 29 11.27 11.10 -34.05
C SER A 29 12.02 10.70 -35.33
N GLN A 30 13.35 10.83 -35.34
CA GLN A 30 14.25 10.33 -36.41
C GLN A 30 14.72 8.89 -36.18
N THR A 31 14.30 8.25 -35.09
CA THR A 31 14.62 6.86 -34.78
C THR A 31 13.53 5.96 -35.35
N GLU A 32 13.92 4.96 -36.16
CA GLU A 32 13.04 3.99 -36.82
C GLU A 32 11.91 3.48 -35.91
N PRO A 33 10.69 3.27 -36.45
CA PRO A 33 9.56 2.77 -35.67
C PRO A 33 9.90 1.40 -35.06
N HIS A 34 9.86 1.31 -33.73
CA HIS A 34 10.04 0.05 -33.01
C HIS A 34 8.99 -0.96 -33.50
N ALA A 35 9.43 -2.00 -34.22
CA ALA A 35 8.58 -3.10 -34.60
C ALA A 35 8.12 -3.84 -33.34
N PHE A 36 6.81 -3.90 -33.12
CA PHE A 36 6.25 -4.69 -32.04
C PHE A 36 6.52 -6.18 -32.28
N PRO A 37 6.93 -6.95 -31.24
CA PRO A 37 7.10 -8.38 -31.37
C PRO A 37 5.75 -9.05 -31.68
N ALA A 38 5.77 -10.08 -32.54
CA ALA A 38 4.56 -10.79 -32.98
C ALA A 38 3.89 -11.63 -31.86
N SER A 39 4.62 -11.92 -30.79
CA SER A 39 4.15 -12.66 -29.61
C SER A 39 4.64 -11.99 -28.34
N ASP A 40 3.83 -12.02 -27.27
CA ASP A 40 4.21 -11.45 -25.99
C ASP A 40 5.41 -12.22 -25.39
N PRO A 41 6.59 -11.57 -25.25
CA PRO A 41 7.78 -12.23 -24.72
C PRO A 41 7.60 -12.67 -23.26
N LEU A 42 6.67 -12.09 -22.50
CA LEU A 42 6.41 -12.44 -21.10
C LEU A 42 5.68 -13.78 -20.95
N LEU A 43 4.93 -14.22 -21.97
CA LEU A 43 4.27 -15.54 -21.95
C LEU A 43 5.26 -16.70 -22.02
N SER A 44 6.47 -16.46 -22.50
CA SER A 44 7.53 -17.47 -22.55
C SER A 44 8.24 -17.70 -21.20
N VAL A 45 8.02 -16.80 -20.23
CA VAL A 45 8.67 -16.87 -18.92
C VAL A 45 7.97 -17.91 -18.05
N GLN A 46 8.67 -19.01 -17.74
CA GLN A 46 8.17 -19.98 -16.79
C GLN A 46 8.29 -19.43 -15.36
N PRO A 47 7.18 -19.34 -14.58
CA PRO A 47 7.22 -18.76 -13.25
C PRO A 47 8.09 -19.59 -12.30
N THR A 48 9.08 -18.96 -11.68
CA THR A 48 9.93 -19.61 -10.69
C THR A 48 9.16 -19.91 -9.40
N PRO A 49 9.61 -20.88 -8.58
CA PRO A 49 9.03 -21.15 -7.26
C PRO A 49 8.85 -19.93 -6.36
N SER A 50 9.78 -18.97 -6.35
CA SER A 50 9.62 -17.70 -5.60
C SER A 50 8.56 -16.77 -6.20
N MET A 51 8.43 -16.69 -7.54
CA MET A 51 7.36 -15.94 -8.19
C MET A 51 5.99 -16.51 -7.82
N GLN A 52 5.82 -17.83 -7.87
CA GLN A 52 4.56 -18.47 -7.47
C GLN A 52 4.24 -18.23 -5.98
N ALA A 53 5.28 -18.14 -5.14
CA ALA A 53 5.10 -17.84 -3.72
C ALA A 53 4.59 -16.42 -3.45
N THR A 54 4.63 -15.48 -4.41
CA THR A 54 4.05 -14.14 -4.22
C THR A 54 2.52 -14.13 -4.38
N HIS A 55 1.89 -15.17 -4.94
CA HIS A 55 0.42 -15.22 -5.11
C HIS A 55 -0.33 -15.01 -3.78
N LYS A 56 0.18 -15.59 -2.68
CA LYS A 56 -0.41 -15.39 -1.34
C LYS A 56 -0.33 -13.94 -0.86
N TYR A 57 0.67 -13.17 -1.29
CA TYR A 57 0.73 -11.74 -0.98
C TYR A 57 -0.43 -11.00 -1.63
N PHE A 58 -0.70 -11.27 -2.91
CA PHE A 58 -1.81 -10.63 -3.61
C PHE A 58 -3.17 -10.99 -3.01
N TRP A 59 -3.36 -12.24 -2.58
CA TRP A 59 -4.57 -12.62 -1.83
C TRP A 59 -4.72 -11.84 -0.52
N VAL A 60 -3.64 -11.69 0.25
CA VAL A 60 -3.66 -10.88 1.47
C VAL A 60 -3.89 -9.41 1.16
N VAL A 61 -3.28 -8.85 0.12
CA VAL A 61 -3.51 -7.46 -0.32
C VAL A 61 -4.98 -7.22 -0.62
N VAL A 62 -5.63 -8.11 -1.36
CA VAL A 62 -7.07 -8.01 -1.65
C VAL A 62 -7.90 -8.09 -0.36
N ALA A 63 -7.56 -9.00 0.55
CA ALA A 63 -8.25 -9.11 1.83
C ALA A 63 -8.10 -7.82 2.67
N LEU A 64 -6.88 -7.28 2.79
CA LEU A 64 -6.63 -6.03 3.51
C LEU A 64 -7.35 -4.85 2.87
N TRP A 65 -7.40 -4.78 1.54
CA TRP A 65 -8.13 -3.75 0.82
C TRP A 65 -9.64 -3.82 1.10
N VAL A 66 -10.25 -5.01 1.06
CA VAL A 66 -11.67 -5.19 1.38
C VAL A 66 -11.98 -4.77 2.82
N VAL A 67 -11.15 -5.20 3.78
CA VAL A 67 -11.32 -4.79 5.19
C VAL A 67 -11.14 -3.26 5.33
N GLN A 68 -10.17 -2.68 4.65
CA GLN A 68 -9.93 -1.24 4.67
C GLN A 68 -11.13 -0.44 4.16
N VAL A 69 -11.72 -0.86 3.03
CA VAL A 69 -12.93 -0.22 2.49
C VAL A 69 -14.10 -0.37 3.47
N GLY A 70 -14.29 -1.56 4.05
CA GLY A 70 -15.33 -1.81 5.06
C GLY A 70 -15.19 -0.89 6.28
N LEU A 71 -13.98 -0.76 6.82
CA LEU A 71 -13.71 0.15 7.94
C LEU A 71 -13.91 1.63 7.56
N GLY A 72 -13.63 1.99 6.31
CA GLY A 72 -13.93 3.32 5.79
C GLY A 72 -15.43 3.62 5.79
N ALA A 73 -16.24 2.65 5.37
CA ALA A 73 -17.69 2.77 5.42
C ALA A 73 -18.21 2.92 6.88
N VAL A 74 -17.69 2.12 7.82
CA VAL A 74 -18.06 2.23 9.25
C VAL A 74 -17.64 3.58 9.83
N THR A 75 -16.43 4.05 9.53
CA THR A 75 -15.92 5.35 9.99
C THR A 75 -16.79 6.50 9.48
N ALA A 76 -17.19 6.46 8.21
CA ALA A 76 -18.08 7.46 7.61
C ALA A 76 -19.48 7.41 8.24
N HIS A 77 -19.97 6.21 8.54
CA HIS A 77 -21.28 5.99 9.15
C HIS A 77 -21.39 6.60 10.56
N TYR A 78 -20.34 6.46 11.37
CA TYR A 78 -20.27 7.13 12.68
C TYR A 78 -20.35 8.67 12.58
N GLY A 79 -19.97 9.26 11.45
CA GLY A 79 -20.18 10.69 11.19
C GLY A 79 -21.64 11.10 11.02
N VAL A 80 -22.55 10.14 10.81
CA VAL A 80 -23.99 10.37 10.60
C VAL A 80 -24.81 9.91 11.80
N GLU A 81 -24.60 8.68 12.28
CA GLU A 81 -25.41 8.05 13.36
C GLU A 81 -24.73 8.14 14.75
N GLY A 82 -23.50 8.63 14.83
CA GLY A 82 -22.75 8.74 16.09
C GLY A 82 -22.13 7.41 16.51
N GLU A 83 -22.51 6.86 17.66
CA GLU A 83 -21.90 5.64 18.22
C GLU A 83 -22.61 4.33 17.82
N GLN A 84 -23.69 4.42 17.04
CA GLN A 84 -24.47 3.27 16.59
C GLN A 84 -24.23 2.99 15.10
N PHE A 85 -24.33 1.73 14.72
CA PHE A 85 -24.28 1.28 13.34
C PHE A 85 -25.59 0.56 12.99
N TYR A 86 -26.57 1.29 12.43
CA TYR A 86 -27.93 0.80 12.18
C TYR A 86 -28.59 0.21 13.43
N GLY A 87 -28.46 0.91 14.56
CA GLY A 87 -28.95 0.46 15.88
C GLY A 87 -28.10 -0.61 16.58
N ILE A 88 -27.01 -1.09 15.98
CA ILE A 88 -26.06 -2.01 16.63
C ILE A 88 -25.01 -1.17 17.40
N PRO A 89 -24.73 -1.46 18.69
CA PRO A 89 -23.72 -0.74 19.48
C PRO A 89 -22.29 -1.18 19.12
N LEU A 90 -21.92 -1.08 17.84
CA LEU A 90 -20.63 -1.52 17.32
C LEU A 90 -19.45 -0.76 17.96
N ALA A 91 -19.67 0.49 18.40
CA ALA A 91 -18.64 1.32 19.00
C ALA A 91 -18.06 0.78 20.31
N GLU A 92 -18.76 -0.10 21.04
CA GLU A 92 -18.21 -0.78 22.22
C GLU A 92 -17.00 -1.67 21.87
N TRP A 93 -17.01 -2.20 20.64
CA TRP A 93 -15.98 -3.10 20.13
C TRP A 93 -15.02 -2.40 19.18
N LEU A 94 -15.56 -1.56 18.29
CA LEU A 94 -14.83 -0.87 17.24
C LEU A 94 -15.23 0.60 17.23
N PRO A 95 -14.70 1.42 18.15
CA PRO A 95 -15.00 2.85 18.21
C PRO A 95 -14.45 3.59 16.98
N TYR A 96 -14.89 4.83 16.79
CA TYR A 96 -14.44 5.70 15.69
C TYR A 96 -12.91 5.81 15.60
N SER A 97 -12.22 5.94 16.73
CA SER A 97 -10.76 6.02 16.77
C SER A 97 -10.09 4.77 16.17
N VAL A 98 -10.54 3.57 16.55
CA VAL A 98 -9.99 2.31 16.03
C VAL A 98 -10.32 2.13 14.55
N THR A 99 -11.58 2.32 14.17
CA THR A 99 -12.02 2.14 12.77
C THR A 99 -11.29 3.10 11.83
N ARG A 100 -11.11 4.36 12.23
CA ARG A 100 -10.32 5.35 11.49
C ARG A 100 -8.84 4.97 11.42
N THR A 101 -8.22 4.62 12.55
CA THR A 101 -6.81 4.23 12.59
C THR A 101 -6.55 3.02 11.70
N TRP A 102 -7.37 1.98 11.82
CA TRP A 102 -7.24 0.79 10.98
C TRP A 102 -7.51 1.09 9.51
N HIS A 103 -8.49 1.94 9.16
CA HIS A 103 -8.73 2.32 7.76
C HIS A 103 -7.49 2.98 7.11
N VAL A 104 -6.86 3.92 7.79
CA VAL A 104 -5.67 4.61 7.27
C VAL A 104 -4.48 3.66 7.22
N GLN A 105 -4.24 2.92 8.30
CA GLN A 105 -3.06 2.07 8.43
C GLN A 105 -3.10 0.84 7.51
N LEU A 106 -4.27 0.19 7.38
CA LEU A 106 -4.45 -0.87 6.38
C LEU A 106 -4.28 -0.34 4.96
N GLY A 107 -4.66 0.93 4.70
CA GLY A 107 -4.43 1.61 3.43
C GLY A 107 -2.94 1.62 3.05
N ILE A 108 -2.09 1.99 4.00
CA ILE A 108 -0.63 1.96 3.83
C ILE A 108 -0.16 0.52 3.63
N PHE A 109 -0.61 -0.42 4.46
CA PHE A 109 -0.13 -1.80 4.42
C PHE A 109 -0.44 -2.51 3.10
N TRP A 110 -1.67 -2.42 2.58
CA TRP A 110 -2.01 -3.15 1.36
C TRP A 110 -1.28 -2.56 0.15
N ILE A 111 -1.15 -1.23 0.06
CA ILE A 111 -0.43 -0.56 -1.04
C ILE A 111 1.05 -0.94 -1.00
N ALA A 112 1.70 -0.81 0.17
CA ALA A 112 3.11 -1.15 0.32
C ALA A 112 3.37 -2.65 0.03
N THR A 113 2.49 -3.53 0.52
CA THR A 113 2.59 -4.97 0.29
C THR A 113 2.40 -5.33 -1.19
N ALA A 114 1.52 -4.63 -1.91
CA ALA A 114 1.33 -4.85 -3.35
C ALA A 114 2.58 -4.51 -4.17
N TRP A 115 3.23 -3.39 -3.88
CA TRP A 115 4.49 -3.01 -4.53
C TRP A 115 5.63 -3.94 -4.16
N LEU A 116 5.70 -4.35 -2.89
CA LEU A 116 6.67 -5.34 -2.44
C LEU A 116 6.48 -6.69 -3.15
N ALA A 117 5.24 -7.17 -3.27
CA ALA A 117 4.92 -8.42 -3.97
C ALA A 117 5.27 -8.34 -5.47
N THR A 118 4.98 -7.20 -6.11
CA THR A 118 5.36 -6.94 -7.50
C THR A 118 6.88 -6.96 -7.68
N GLY A 119 7.63 -6.31 -6.78
CA GLY A 119 9.09 -6.32 -6.80
C GLY A 119 9.67 -7.73 -6.64
N LEU A 120 9.12 -8.52 -5.71
CA LEU A 120 9.52 -9.93 -5.51
C LEU A 120 9.20 -10.81 -6.73
N TYR A 121 8.10 -10.53 -7.43
CA TYR A 121 7.70 -11.25 -8.63
C TYR A 121 8.61 -10.94 -9.83
N ILE A 122 9.00 -9.66 -10.00
CA ILE A 122 9.85 -9.22 -11.12
C ILE A 122 11.33 -9.56 -10.89
N ALA A 123 11.79 -9.67 -9.63
CA ALA A 123 13.21 -9.85 -9.32
C ALA A 123 13.87 -11.05 -10.04
N PRO A 124 13.31 -12.28 -10.06
CA PRO A 124 13.90 -13.39 -10.80
C PRO A 124 13.88 -13.19 -12.32
N ALA A 125 12.85 -12.52 -12.85
CA ALA A 125 12.74 -12.24 -14.29
C ALA A 125 13.82 -11.26 -14.77
N VAL A 126 14.18 -10.27 -13.95
CA VAL A 126 15.28 -9.34 -14.24
C VAL A 126 16.65 -10.00 -14.04
N SER A 127 16.79 -10.84 -13.01
CA SER A 127 18.07 -11.53 -12.72
C SER A 127 18.38 -12.67 -13.67
N GLY A 128 17.39 -13.21 -14.41
CA GLY A 128 17.55 -14.37 -15.29
C GLY A 128 17.78 -15.71 -14.58
N HIS A 129 17.87 -15.72 -13.25
CA HIS A 129 17.99 -16.92 -12.43
C HIS A 129 17.33 -16.71 -11.05
N GLU A 130 16.98 -17.80 -10.38
CA GLU A 130 16.48 -17.74 -9.00
C GLU A 130 17.64 -17.90 -7.99
N PRO A 131 17.88 -16.92 -7.09
CA PRO A 131 18.88 -17.06 -6.03
C PRO A 131 18.54 -18.23 -5.08
N ARG A 132 19.58 -18.86 -4.51
CA ARG A 132 19.39 -19.93 -3.52
C ARG A 132 18.62 -19.37 -2.32
N TRP A 133 17.60 -20.10 -1.87
CA TRP A 133 16.72 -19.73 -0.74
C TRP A 133 15.76 -18.55 -0.97
N GLN A 134 15.63 -18.03 -2.20
CA GLN A 134 14.71 -16.92 -2.49
C GLN A 134 13.28 -17.21 -2.03
N ARG A 135 12.74 -18.40 -2.36
CA ARG A 135 11.41 -18.82 -1.89
C ARG A 135 11.27 -18.85 -0.37
N ALA A 136 12.32 -19.26 0.35
CA ALA A 136 12.31 -19.28 1.81
C ALA A 136 12.27 -17.85 2.38
N GLY A 137 13.05 -16.93 1.81
CA GLY A 137 13.02 -15.51 2.15
C GLY A 137 11.64 -14.87 1.90
N VAL A 138 11.02 -15.15 0.75
CA VAL A 138 9.64 -14.73 0.43
C VAL A 138 8.65 -15.29 1.46
N ASN A 139 8.81 -16.54 1.88
CA ASN A 139 7.94 -17.13 2.88
C ASN A 139 8.12 -16.52 4.27
N PHE A 140 9.36 -16.28 4.69
CA PHE A 140 9.68 -15.66 5.96
C PHE A 140 9.15 -14.22 6.03
N LEU A 141 9.42 -13.42 4.99
CA LEU A 141 8.94 -12.04 4.90
C LEU A 141 7.42 -11.95 4.95
N PHE A 142 6.72 -12.88 4.30
CA PHE A 142 5.26 -12.95 4.34
C PHE A 142 4.74 -13.12 5.77
N VAL A 143 5.35 -14.02 6.54
CA VAL A 143 4.97 -14.26 7.95
C VAL A 143 5.26 -13.02 8.80
N CYS A 144 6.41 -12.37 8.61
CA CYS A 144 6.74 -11.13 9.29
C CYS A 144 5.69 -10.04 9.03
N LEU A 145 5.26 -9.85 7.77
CA LEU A 145 4.23 -8.88 7.42
C LEU A 145 2.89 -9.19 8.10
N LEU A 146 2.47 -10.45 8.13
CA LEU A 146 1.24 -10.84 8.82
C LEU A 146 1.32 -10.54 10.32
N ILE A 147 2.45 -10.85 10.95
CA ILE A 147 2.68 -10.55 12.37
C ILE A 147 2.60 -9.04 12.62
N ILE A 148 3.21 -8.23 11.75
CA ILE A 148 3.20 -6.77 11.87
C ILE A 148 1.77 -6.23 11.74
N VAL A 149 1.03 -6.64 10.70
CA VAL A 149 -0.33 -6.12 10.45
C VAL A 149 -1.28 -6.54 11.55
N ILE A 150 -1.29 -7.82 11.93
CA ILE A 150 -2.18 -8.32 12.98
C ILE A 150 -1.79 -7.72 14.33
N GLY A 151 -0.48 -7.68 14.62
CA GLY A 151 0.06 -7.11 15.85
C GLY A 151 -0.25 -5.62 15.99
N SER A 152 -0.11 -4.82 14.94
CA SER A 152 -0.45 -3.40 14.97
C SER A 152 -1.95 -3.16 15.13
N CYS A 153 -2.81 -3.95 14.44
CA CYS A 153 -4.26 -3.83 14.60
C CYS A 153 -4.68 -4.19 16.02
N PHE A 154 -4.19 -5.31 16.54
CA PHE A 154 -4.49 -5.74 17.90
C PHE A 154 -3.95 -4.75 18.94
N GLY A 155 -2.71 -4.31 18.79
CA GLY A 155 -2.06 -3.35 19.69
C GLY A 155 -2.81 -2.03 19.76
N THR A 156 -3.15 -1.44 18.62
CA THR A 156 -3.92 -0.19 18.57
C THR A 156 -5.30 -0.35 19.21
N TRP A 157 -6.02 -1.44 18.93
CA TRP A 157 -7.31 -1.72 19.55
C TRP A 157 -7.22 -1.89 21.06
N TYR A 158 -6.27 -2.70 21.55
CA TYR A 158 -6.06 -2.93 22.97
C TYR A 158 -5.60 -1.65 23.70
N GLY A 159 -4.72 -0.87 23.08
CA GLY A 159 -4.25 0.42 23.58
C GLY A 159 -5.37 1.45 23.74
N THR A 160 -6.32 1.51 22.78
CA THR A 160 -7.46 2.44 22.89
C THR A 160 -8.40 2.16 24.06
N ARG A 161 -8.40 0.92 24.60
CA ARG A 161 -9.22 0.55 25.76
C ARG A 161 -8.64 0.92 27.12
N GLN A 162 -7.47 1.58 27.15
CA GLN A 162 -6.81 1.99 28.39
C GLN A 162 -6.41 0.81 29.30
N GLU A 163 -6.27 -0.40 28.74
CA GLU A 163 -5.81 -1.59 29.47
C GLU A 163 -4.27 -1.73 29.49
N MET A 164 -3.56 -0.83 28.79
CA MET A 164 -2.10 -0.77 28.76
C MET A 164 -1.57 0.40 29.58
N GLY A 165 -0.43 0.21 30.26
CA GLY A 165 0.35 1.33 30.83
C GLY A 165 0.88 2.26 29.73
N LEU A 166 1.14 3.53 30.07
CA LEU A 166 1.52 4.58 29.10
C LEU A 166 2.74 4.20 28.24
N GLU A 167 3.79 3.65 28.85
CA GLU A 167 5.00 3.22 28.14
C GLU A 167 4.70 2.05 27.18
N ALA A 168 3.94 1.06 27.65
CA ALA A 168 3.56 -0.10 26.83
C ALA A 168 2.64 0.31 25.68
N ASN A 169 1.73 1.27 25.90
CA ASN A 169 0.85 1.80 24.86
C ASN A 169 1.64 2.52 23.75
N PHE A 170 2.71 3.25 24.11
CA PHE A 170 3.55 3.90 23.11
C PHE A 170 4.31 2.89 22.21
N TRP A 171 4.83 1.80 22.80
CA TRP A 171 5.64 0.83 22.06
C TRP A 171 4.84 -0.25 21.32
N PHE A 172 3.73 -0.70 21.91
CA PHE A 172 2.97 -1.86 21.43
C PHE A 172 1.49 -1.56 21.19
N GLY A 173 1.04 -0.35 21.53
CA GLY A 173 -0.36 0.07 21.45
C GLY A 173 -0.61 1.09 20.35
N HIS A 174 -1.11 2.26 20.73
CA HIS A 174 -1.44 3.36 19.83
C HIS A 174 -0.57 4.60 20.10
N GLN A 175 0.22 5.04 19.11
CA GLN A 175 1.12 6.20 19.26
C GLN A 175 0.40 7.56 19.29
N GLY A 176 -0.77 7.64 18.67
CA GLY A 176 -1.59 8.87 18.67
C GLY A 176 -1.32 9.80 17.49
N TYR A 177 -0.35 9.47 16.63
CA TYR A 177 -0.07 10.18 15.40
C TYR A 177 -0.76 9.48 14.24
N GLU A 178 -1.46 10.24 13.40
CA GLU A 178 -2.02 9.66 12.19
C GLU A 178 -0.89 9.19 11.26
N TYR A 179 -1.08 8.05 10.60
CA TYR A 179 -0.12 7.38 9.71
C TYR A 179 1.05 6.64 10.38
N VAL A 180 1.21 6.66 11.71
CA VAL A 180 2.31 5.98 12.43
C VAL A 180 1.82 5.14 13.60
#